data_AF-A0A3N5M2Y2-F1
#
_entry.id   AF-A0A3N5M2Y2-F1
#
_cell.length_a   1.000
_cell.length_b   1.000
_cell.length_c   1.000
_cell.angle_alpha   90.00
_cell.angle_beta   90.00
_cell.angle_gamma   90.00
#
_symmetry.space_group_name_H-M   'P 1'
#
loop_
_entity.id
_entity.type
_entity.pdbx_description
1 polymer ?
#
loop_
_entity_poly.entity_id
_entity_poly.type
_entity_poly.pdbx_seq_one_letter_code
_entity_poly.pdbx_strand_id
1 'polypeptide(L)' 'MTANPTPSQTYHLILLRHGESVGNANGVYQGQADFELSDLGRRQAQALAERWVAEEKTFDLVISSPLLRARQTAEIIAEA' A
#
# COMPACT_ATOMS: atom_id res chain seq x y z
N MET A 1 -34.59 28.60 -17.24
CA MET A 1 -34.07 28.02 -15.98
C MET A 1 -33.20 26.83 -16.34
N THR A 2 -31.90 27.03 -16.50
CA THR A 2 -30.95 25.95 -16.78
C THR A 2 -30.46 25.40 -15.45
N ALA A 3 -30.78 24.14 -15.15
CA ALA A 3 -30.23 23.46 -13.99
C ALA A 3 -28.71 23.32 -14.16
N ASN A 4 -27.93 23.86 -13.22
CA ASN A 4 -26.48 23.60 -13.18
C ASN A 4 -26.26 22.12 -12.82
N PRO A 5 -25.41 21.40 -13.55
CA PRO A 5 -25.09 20.01 -13.20
C PRO A 5 -24.43 19.97 -11.82
N THR A 6 -24.87 19.05 -10.97
CA THR A 6 -24.27 18.77 -9.67
C THR A 6 -22.82 18.30 -9.91
N PRO A 7 -21.82 18.79 -9.16
CA PRO A 7 -20.45 18.33 -9.33
C PRO A 7 -20.39 16.82 -9.11
N SER A 8 -19.87 16.09 -10.09
CA SER A 8 -19.63 14.65 -9.98
C SER A 8 -18.53 14.39 -8.95
N GLN A 9 -18.82 13.60 -7.92
CA GLN A 9 -17.82 13.21 -6.94
C GLN A 9 -16.66 12.47 -7.62
N THR A 10 -15.44 12.97 -7.43
CA THR A 10 -14.21 12.32 -7.91
C THR A 10 -13.57 11.55 -6.76
N TYR A 11 -13.02 10.37 -7.06
CA TYR A 11 -12.30 9.53 -6.12
C TYR A 11 -10.89 9.27 -6.65
N HIS A 12 -9.91 9.27 -5.75
CA HIS A 12 -8.54 8.91 -6.04
C HIS A 12 -8.25 7.52 -5.50
N LEU A 13 -7.87 6.59 -6.37
CA LEU A 13 -7.49 5.23 -6.00
C LEU A 13 -6.00 5.03 -6.27
N ILE A 14 -5.26 4.63 -5.23
CA ILE A 14 -3.84 4.30 -5.32
C ILE A 14 -3.68 2.78 -5.16
N LEU A 15 -3.01 2.15 -6.13
CA LEU A 15 -2.69 0.73 -6.09
C LEU A 15 -1.22 0.56 -5.72
N LEU A 16 -0.98 -0.11 -4.59
CA LEU A 16 0.36 -0.38 -4.08
C LEU A 16 0.61 -1.88 -4.06
N ARG A 17 1.74 -2.31 -4.64
CA ARG A 17 2.26 -3.66 -4.47
C ARG A 17 3.06 -3.74 -3.16
N HIS A 18 2.94 -4.86 -2.46
CA HIS A 18 3.73 -5.13 -1.26
C HIS A 18 5.25 -5.01 -1.52
N GLY A 19 6.01 -4.63 -0.49
CA GLY A 19 7.48 -4.68 -0.53
C GLY A 19 8.01 -6.10 -0.70
N GLU A 20 9.31 -6.26 -0.92
CA GLU A 20 9.92 -7.60 -1.04
C GLU A 20 9.56 -8.51 0.15
N SER A 21 9.13 -9.75 -0.13
CA SER A 21 8.93 -10.79 0.90
C SER A 21 10.16 -11.68 1.07
N VAL A 22 10.26 -12.39 2.20
CA VAL A 22 11.30 -13.41 2.40
C VAL A 22 11.26 -14.47 1.29
N GLY A 23 10.06 -14.85 0.84
CA GLY A 23 9.91 -15.76 -0.30
C GLY A 23 10.42 -15.17 -1.62
N ASN A 24 10.36 -13.85 -1.82
CA ASN A 24 10.90 -13.21 -3.03
C ASN A 24 12.42 -13.25 -3.00
N ALA A 25 13.02 -12.88 -1.86
CA ALA A 25 14.46 -12.92 -1.67
C ALA A 25 15.05 -14.32 -1.89
N ASN A 26 14.30 -15.36 -1.52
CA ASN A 26 14.70 -16.77 -1.70
C ASN A 26 14.33 -17.35 -3.08
N GLY A 27 13.78 -16.57 -4.00
CA GLY A 27 13.39 -17.05 -5.33
C GLY A 27 12.25 -18.08 -5.34
N VAL A 28 11.43 -18.12 -4.28
CA VAL A 28 10.35 -19.09 -4.12
C VAL A 28 9.10 -18.63 -4.88
N TYR A 29 8.48 -19.54 -5.63
CA TYR A 29 7.13 -19.33 -6.15
C TYR A 29 6.12 -19.48 -5.00
N GLN A 30 5.59 -18.35 -4.53
CA GLN A 30 4.85 -18.32 -3.26
C GLN A 30 3.37 -18.71 -3.38
N GLY A 31 2.69 -18.33 -4.47
CA GLY A 31 1.23 -18.46 -4.54
C GLY A 31 0.56 -17.81 -3.32
N GLN A 32 -0.19 -18.60 -2.55
CA GLN A 32 -0.84 -18.18 -1.29
C GLN A 32 0.01 -18.45 -0.03
N ALA A 33 1.25 -18.91 -0.17
CA ALA A 33 2.16 -19.05 0.97
C ALA A 33 2.37 -17.68 1.64
N ASP A 34 2.29 -17.71 2.96
CA ASP A 34 2.18 -16.51 3.77
C ASP A 34 3.54 -16.08 4.32
N PHE A 35 4.38 -15.55 3.42
CA PHE A 35 5.66 -14.97 3.79
C PHE A 35 5.48 -13.53 4.27
N GLU A 36 6.21 -13.19 5.33
CA GLU A 36 6.40 -11.82 5.77
C GLU A 36 7.29 -11.01 4.81
N LEU A 37 7.30 -9.69 4.99
CA LEU A 37 8.28 -8.81 4.37
C LEU A 37 9.70 -9.18 4.77
N SER A 38 10.64 -9.09 3.83
CA SER A 38 12.06 -9.08 4.15
C SER A 38 12.43 -7.75 4.83
N ASP A 39 13.62 -7.66 5.39
CA ASP A 39 14.12 -6.38 5.94
C ASP A 39 14.26 -5.32 4.84
N LEU A 40 14.56 -5.73 3.60
CA LEU A 40 14.51 -4.82 2.46
C LEU A 40 13.07 -4.39 2.16
N GLY A 41 12.11 -5.30 2.18
CA GLY A 41 10.69 -4.98 1.98
C GLY A 41 10.13 -4.01 3.03
N ARG A 42 10.51 -4.18 4.30
CA ARG A 42 10.16 -3.25 5.38
C ARG A 42 10.75 -1.85 5.13
N ARG A 43 12.03 -1.77 4.73
CA ARG A 43 12.66 -0.48 4.36
C ARG A 43 12.02 0.17 3.14
N GLN A 44 11.61 -0.62 2.15
CA GLN A 44 10.89 -0.11 0.97
C GLN A 44 9.55 0.52 1.36
N ALA A 45 8.77 -0.15 2.20
CA ALA A 45 7.50 0.37 2.70
C ALA A 45 7.71 1.66 3.51
N GLN A 46 8.69 1.67 4.41
CA GLN A 46 9.03 2.83 5.23
C GLN A 46 9.46 4.04 4.39
N ALA A 47 10.33 3.84 3.41
CA ALA A 47 10.80 4.92 2.53
C ALA A 47 9.65 5.52 1.70
N LEU A 48 8.68 4.70 1.28
CA LEU A 48 7.48 5.19 0.60
C LEU A 48 6.58 5.99 1.55
N ALA A 49 6.39 5.50 2.78
CA ALA A 49 5.61 6.17 3.80
C ALA A 49 6.17 7.57 4.11
N GLU A 50 7.47 7.65 4.38
CA GLU A 50 8.19 8.92 4.62
C GLU A 50 8.04 9.89 3.45
N ARG A 51 8.17 9.39 2.22
CA ARG A 51 7.95 10.20 1.02
C ARG A 51 6.52 10.71 0.94
N TRP A 52 5.52 9.89 1.21
CA TRP A 52 4.12 10.28 1.14
C TRP A 52 3.73 11.28 2.22
N VAL A 53 4.29 11.17 3.41
CA VAL A 53 4.18 12.19 4.46
C VAL A 53 4.79 13.51 4.00
N ALA A 54 5.99 13.49 3.41
CA ALA A 54 6.66 14.68 2.89
C ALA A 54 5.90 15.33 1.70
N GLU A 55 5.16 14.54 0.93
CA GLU A 55 4.27 15.00 -0.15
C GLU A 55 2.86 15.40 0.36
N GLU A 56 2.64 15.40 1.68
CA GLU A 56 1.34 15.69 2.32
C GLU A 56 0.20 14.82 1.77
N LYS A 57 0.49 13.57 1.40
CA LYS A 57 -0.56 12.64 0.95
C LYS A 57 -1.39 12.17 2.13
N THR A 58 -2.71 12.20 1.96
CA THR A 58 -3.68 11.69 2.92
C THR A 58 -4.48 10.54 2.33
N PHE A 59 -4.85 9.57 3.16
CA PHE A 59 -5.67 8.43 2.77
C PHE A 59 -6.87 8.30 3.70
N ASP A 60 -8.08 8.26 3.14
CA ASP A 60 -9.29 8.04 3.92
C ASP A 60 -9.42 6.56 4.36
N LEU A 61 -8.85 5.64 3.58
CA LEU A 61 -8.94 4.20 3.80
C LEU A 61 -7.74 3.46 3.19
N VAL A 62 -7.19 2.51 3.95
CA VAL A 62 -6.15 1.58 3.48
C VAL A 62 -6.72 0.16 3.51
N ILE A 63 -6.66 -0.55 2.37
CA ILE A 63 -7.16 -1.92 2.23
C ILE A 63 -6.01 -2.81 1.75
N SER A 64 -5.89 -3.99 2.34
CA SER A 64 -4.90 -5.00 1.92
C SER A 64 -5.53 -6.39 1.79
N SER A 65 -4.85 -7.27 1.05
CA SER A 65 -5.14 -8.70 1.08
C SER A 65 -4.75 -9.30 2.43
N PRO A 66 -5.31 -10.46 2.84
CA PRO A 66 -4.99 -11.05 4.15
C PRO A 66 -3.54 -11.54 4.30
N LEU A 67 -2.76 -11.66 3.22
CA LEU A 67 -1.38 -12.15 3.26
C LEU A 67 -0.44 -11.17 3.97
N LEU A 68 0.42 -11.69 4.84
CA LEU A 68 1.30 -10.95 5.75
C LEU A 68 2.13 -9.89 5.03
N ARG A 69 2.81 -10.21 3.93
CA ARG A 69 3.58 -9.23 3.14
C ARG A 69 2.76 -7.99 2.73
N ALA A 70 1.50 -8.19 2.34
CA ALA A 70 0.63 -7.08 1.92
C ALA A 70 0.10 -6.32 3.15
N ARG A 71 -0.34 -7.04 4.18
CA ARG A 71 -0.81 -6.45 5.45
C ARG A 71 0.29 -5.60 6.11
N GLN A 72 1.50 -6.13 6.24
CA GLN A 72 2.64 -5.42 6.84
C GLN A 72 3.02 -4.17 6.03
N THR A 73 2.96 -4.23 4.69
CA THR A 73 3.19 -3.03 3.86
C THR A 73 2.12 -1.98 4.14
N ALA A 74 0.84 -2.39 4.20
CA ALA A 74 -0.28 -1.49 4.46
C ALA A 74 -0.25 -0.88 5.86
N GLU A 75 0.16 -1.65 6.88
CA GLU A 75 0.30 -1.17 8.26
C GLU A 75 1.38 -0.10 8.37
N ILE A 76 2.57 -0.34 7.79
CA ILE A 76 3.65 0.67 7.76
C ILE A 76 3.19 1.98 7.12
N ILE A 77 2.39 1.89 6.05
CA ILE A 77 1.85 3.08 5.36
C ILE A 77 0.77 3.78 6.19
N ALA A 78 -0.07 3.03 6.90
CA ALA A 78 -1.18 3.58 7.68
C ALA A 78 -0.74 4.21 9.01
N GLU A 79 0.42 3.79 9.54
CA GLU A 79 0.98 4.26 10.82
C GLU A 79 1.92 5.48 10.69
N ALA A 80 2.26 5.89 9.46
CA ALA A 80 3.15 7.02 9.18
C ALA A 80 2.42 8.36 9.18
#